data_AF-V2VX58-F1
#
_entry.id   AF-V2VX58-F1
#
_cell.length_a   1.000
_cell.length_b   1.000
_cell.length_c   1.000
_cell.angle_alpha   90.00
_cell.angle_beta   90.00
_cell.angle_gamma   90.00
#
_symmetry.space_group_name_H-M   'P 1'
#
loop_
_entity.id
_entity.type
_entity.pdbx_description
1 polymer ?
#
loop_
_entity_poly.entity_id
_entity_poly.type
_entity_poly.pdbx_seq_one_letter_code
_entity_poly.pdbx_strand_id
1 'polypeptide(L)'
;MNEKECIEKHVENTCYVIIQHIKNIINFQKNTNKLLGNHSRFIERLLHPEDFFIFKGKSKSYYENPDLVRRKEHIVPMTYLIDQLWDLILADKHSDKELSYILKRNLGVAYISYEESLKLDTKESGLKINMPAGWNLEIDDPLDRLKAVGIVLVNEDGQEIKTLK
;
A
#
# COMPACT_ATOMS: atom_id res chain seq x y z
N MET A 1 -13.77 -9.21 21.24
CA MET A 1 -13.14 -8.67 20.04
C MET A 1 -13.47 -9.62 18.91
N ASN A 2 -14.12 -9.15 17.84
CA ASN A 2 -14.39 -9.98 16.67
C ASN A 2 -13.12 -10.11 15.79
N GLU A 3 -13.13 -11.02 14.82
CA GLU A 3 -11.95 -11.27 13.96
C GLU A 3 -11.46 -10.00 13.26
N LYS A 4 -12.39 -9.18 12.75
CA LYS A 4 -12.06 -7.91 12.08
C LYS A 4 -11.32 -6.95 13.02
N GLU A 5 -11.79 -6.78 14.25
CA GLU A 5 -11.11 -5.95 15.26
C GLU A 5 -9.72 -6.51 15.61
N CYS A 6 -9.56 -7.84 15.67
CA CYS A 6 -8.27 -8.48 15.87
C CYS A 6 -7.29 -8.19 14.73
N ILE A 7 -7.76 -8.30 13.48
CA ILE A 7 -6.98 -7.98 12.28
C ILE A 7 -6.59 -6.50 12.28
N GLU A 8 -7.54 -5.60 12.51
CA GLU A 8 -7.29 -4.15 12.50
C GLU A 8 -6.23 -3.74 13.53
N LYS A 9 -6.27 -4.34 14.73
CA LYS A 9 -5.29 -4.12 15.78
C LYS A 9 -3.94 -4.75 15.45
N HIS A 10 -3.93 -5.94 14.83
CA HIS A 10 -2.70 -6.58 14.37
C HIS A 10 -1.98 -5.71 13.32
N VAL A 11 -2.72 -5.21 12.32
CA VAL A 11 -2.18 -4.32 11.27
C VAL A 11 -1.65 -3.02 11.89
N GLU A 12 -2.39 -2.41 12.81
CA GLU A 12 -1.95 -1.18 13.49
C GLU A 12 -0.63 -1.39 14.26
N ASN A 13 -0.56 -2.43 15.08
CA ASN A 13 0.65 -2.76 15.83
C ASN A 13 1.83 -3.08 14.89
N THR A 14 1.57 -3.76 13.77
CA THR A 14 2.59 -4.09 12.78
C THR A 14 3.10 -2.85 12.07
N CYS A 15 2.22 -1.90 11.73
CA CYS A 15 2.62 -0.60 11.17
C CYS A 15 3.54 0.15 12.13
N TYR A 16 3.24 0.14 13.44
CA TYR A 16 4.11 0.75 14.43
C TYR A 16 5.51 0.13 14.46
N VAL A 17 5.61 -1.20 14.44
CA VAL A 17 6.90 -1.91 14.36
C VAL A 17 7.68 -1.53 13.09
N ILE A 18 6.98 -1.43 11.96
CA ILE A 18 7.56 -1.00 10.68
C ILE A 18 8.18 0.39 10.80
N ILE A 19 7.45 1.36 11.38
CA ILE A 19 7.96 2.73 11.59
C ILE A 19 9.20 2.72 12.49
N GLN A 20 9.18 1.97 13.59
CA GLN A 20 10.35 1.84 14.47
C GLN A 20 11.55 1.25 13.73
N HIS A 21 11.33 0.23 12.89
CA HIS A 21 12.42 -0.38 12.13
C HIS A 21 13.05 0.61 11.15
N ILE A 22 12.24 1.37 10.41
CA ILE A 22 12.74 2.40 9.48
C ILE A 22 13.55 3.46 10.24
N LYS A 23 13.04 3.95 11.38
CA LYS A 23 13.77 4.91 12.23
C LYS A 23 15.09 4.35 12.74
N ASN A 24 15.12 3.09 13.14
CA ASN A 24 16.35 2.42 13.57
C ASN A 24 17.39 2.37 12.44
N ILE A 25 16.97 2.08 11.21
CA ILE A 25 17.86 2.14 10.05
C ILE A 25 18.39 3.58 9.88
N ILE A 26 17.50 4.58 9.79
CA ILE A 26 17.88 5.99 9.63
C ILE A 26 18.89 6.42 10.69
N ASN A 27 18.62 6.13 11.96
CA ASN A 27 19.48 6.48 13.09
C ASN A 27 20.83 5.76 13.01
N PHE A 28 20.85 4.47 12.64
CA PHE A 28 22.09 3.75 12.44
C PHE A 28 22.95 4.38 11.35
N GLN A 29 22.34 4.73 10.20
CA GLN A 29 23.06 5.37 9.10
C GLN A 29 23.64 6.74 9.52
N LYS A 30 22.84 7.57 10.22
CA LYS A 30 23.28 8.86 10.75
C LYS A 30 24.46 8.73 11.72
N ASN A 31 24.44 7.71 12.58
CA ASN A 31 25.46 7.53 13.62
C ASN A 31 26.73 6.80 13.14
N THR A 32 26.66 6.09 12.01
CA THR A 32 27.78 5.27 11.52
C THR A 32 28.33 5.69 10.16
N ASN A 33 27.65 6.62 9.47
CA ASN A 33 27.89 6.99 8.07
C ASN A 33 27.88 5.78 7.10
N LYS A 34 27.25 4.67 7.48
CA LYS A 34 27.06 3.50 6.61
C LYS A 34 25.69 3.57 5.95
N LEU A 35 25.63 3.32 4.65
CA LEU A 35 24.37 3.13 3.94
C LEU A 35 23.87 1.71 4.16
N LEU A 36 22.61 1.57 4.60
CA LEU A 36 21.89 0.31 4.68
C LEU A 36 20.76 0.34 3.65
N GLY A 37 20.61 -0.76 2.92
CA GLY A 37 19.47 -0.92 2.03
C GLY A 37 18.17 -1.08 2.82
N ASN A 38 17.06 -0.63 2.24
CA ASN A 38 15.72 -0.99 2.67
C ASN A 38 15.02 -1.73 1.53
N HIS A 39 14.47 -2.93 1.79
CA HIS A 39 13.86 -3.74 0.75
C HIS A 39 12.35 -3.77 0.92
N SER A 40 11.58 -3.30 -0.06
CA SER A 40 10.13 -3.11 0.05
C SER A 40 9.32 -4.31 0.54
N ARG A 41 9.70 -5.52 0.10
CA ARG A 41 9.13 -6.79 0.58
C ARG A 41 9.17 -7.01 2.10
N PHE A 42 9.95 -6.26 2.88
CA PHE A 42 9.94 -6.45 4.35
C PHE A 42 8.54 -6.22 4.95
N ILE A 43 7.80 -5.23 4.43
CA ILE A 43 6.42 -4.96 4.86
C ILE A 43 5.51 -6.13 4.48
N GLU A 44 5.62 -6.61 3.24
CA GLU A 44 4.84 -7.76 2.74
C GLU A 44 5.03 -9.00 3.62
N ARG A 45 6.25 -9.22 4.12
CA ARG A 45 6.56 -10.36 5.01
C ARG A 45 5.93 -10.23 6.39
N LEU A 46 5.83 -9.02 6.91
CA LEU A 46 5.19 -8.76 8.21
C LEU A 46 3.66 -8.85 8.13
N LEU A 47 3.08 -8.73 6.94
CA LEU A 47 1.63 -8.78 6.70
C LEU A 47 1.22 -9.99 5.86
N HIS A 48 1.94 -11.11 5.97
CA HIS A 48 1.63 -12.34 5.23
C HIS A 48 0.65 -13.24 6.00
N PRO A 49 -0.41 -13.78 5.37
CA PRO A 49 -0.83 -13.53 3.99
C PRO A 49 -1.57 -12.20 3.84
N GLU A 50 -1.19 -11.40 2.84
CA GLU A 50 -1.73 -10.04 2.65
C GLU A 50 -3.23 -10.03 2.38
N ASP A 51 -3.72 -11.08 1.73
CA ASP A 51 -5.15 -11.23 1.41
C ASP A 51 -6.01 -11.40 2.69
N PHE A 52 -5.38 -11.75 3.81
CA PHE A 52 -6.05 -11.83 5.11
C PHE A 52 -6.00 -10.50 5.86
N PHE A 53 -4.88 -9.77 5.81
CA PHE A 53 -4.67 -8.58 6.63
C PHE A 53 -5.05 -7.26 5.95
N ILE A 54 -4.80 -7.14 4.64
CA ILE A 54 -4.87 -5.87 3.90
C ILE A 54 -5.59 -6.00 2.55
N PHE A 55 -6.41 -7.03 2.36
CA PHE A 55 -7.23 -7.14 1.15
C PHE A 55 -8.29 -6.05 1.09
N LYS A 56 -8.44 -5.42 -0.07
CA LYS A 56 -9.41 -4.32 -0.29
C LYS A 56 -10.47 -4.63 -1.33
N GLY A 57 -10.36 -5.73 -2.07
CA GLY A 57 -11.38 -6.12 -3.05
C GLY A 57 -10.81 -6.63 -4.37
N LYS A 58 -11.70 -6.73 -5.34
CA LYS A 58 -11.42 -7.22 -6.69
C LYS A 58 -11.73 -6.13 -7.70
N SER A 59 -11.05 -6.09 -8.83
CA SER A 59 -11.53 -5.24 -9.92
C SER A 59 -12.89 -5.73 -10.41
N LYS A 60 -13.72 -4.80 -10.89
CA LYS A 60 -15.03 -5.12 -11.47
C LYS A 60 -14.90 -6.11 -12.62
N SER A 61 -13.89 -5.94 -13.47
CA SER A 61 -13.59 -6.84 -14.59
C SER A 61 -13.35 -8.27 -14.12
N TYR A 62 -12.54 -8.45 -13.08
CA TYR A 62 -12.25 -9.77 -12.50
C TYR A 62 -13.45 -10.34 -11.71
N TYR A 63 -14.21 -9.49 -11.01
CA TYR A 63 -15.42 -9.90 -10.29
C TYR A 63 -16.48 -10.48 -11.23
N GLU A 64 -16.71 -9.82 -12.37
CA GLU A 64 -17.69 -10.26 -13.38
C GLU A 64 -17.21 -11.46 -14.20
N ASN A 65 -15.88 -11.66 -14.33
CA ASN A 65 -15.27 -12.72 -15.13
C ASN A 65 -14.16 -13.43 -14.32
N PRO A 66 -14.51 -14.33 -13.39
CA PRO A 66 -13.54 -14.95 -12.48
C PRO A 66 -12.52 -15.86 -13.18
N ASP A 67 -12.78 -16.27 -14.42
CA ASP A 67 -11.89 -17.08 -15.26
C ASP A 67 -10.69 -16.29 -15.83
N LEU A 68 -10.71 -14.95 -15.75
CA LEU A 68 -9.57 -14.13 -16.16
C LEU A 68 -8.33 -14.45 -15.31
N VAL A 69 -7.16 -14.36 -15.94
CA VAL A 69 -5.89 -14.54 -15.21
C VAL A 69 -5.76 -13.47 -14.12
N ARG A 70 -5.83 -13.91 -12.87
CA ARG A 70 -5.77 -13.06 -11.69
C ARG A 70 -4.35 -12.58 -11.40
N ARG A 71 -4.21 -11.30 -11.07
CA ARG A 71 -3.00 -10.69 -10.52
C ARG A 71 -3.31 -10.04 -9.17
N LYS A 72 -2.42 -10.27 -8.20
CA LYS A 72 -2.44 -9.53 -6.93
C LYS A 72 -1.57 -8.30 -7.09
N GLU A 73 -2.15 -7.14 -6.80
CA GLU A 73 -1.51 -5.84 -6.98
C GLU A 73 -1.63 -5.03 -5.70
N HIS A 74 -0.55 -4.40 -5.27
CA HIS A 74 -0.60 -3.40 -4.20
C HIS A 74 -1.27 -2.13 -4.70
N ILE A 75 -2.17 -1.56 -3.92
CA ILE A 75 -2.91 -0.35 -4.31
C ILE A 75 -1.97 0.85 -4.38
N VAL A 76 -1.13 1.03 -3.36
CA VAL A 76 0.05 1.90 -3.42
C VAL A 76 1.28 1.01 -3.62
N PRO A 77 2.15 1.24 -4.61
CA PRO A 77 3.35 0.45 -4.81
C PRO A 77 4.22 0.47 -3.55
N MET A 78 4.66 -0.71 -3.07
CA MET A 78 5.40 -0.80 -1.79
C MET A 78 6.71 -0.03 -1.76
N THR A 79 7.44 0.02 -2.88
CA THR A 79 8.66 0.84 -2.99
C THR A 79 8.33 2.32 -2.84
N TYR A 80 7.33 2.83 -3.57
CA TYR A 80 6.88 4.21 -3.46
C TYR A 80 6.45 4.56 -2.02
N LEU A 81 5.64 3.70 -1.41
CA LEU A 81 5.14 3.89 -0.05
C LEU A 81 6.28 4.03 0.96
N ILE A 82 7.32 3.20 0.84
CA ILE A 82 8.48 3.23 1.73
C ILE A 82 9.32 4.49 1.51
N ASP A 83 9.56 4.88 0.25
CA ASP A 83 10.34 6.08 -0.06
C ASP A 83 9.64 7.33 0.50
N GLN A 84 8.32 7.43 0.31
CA GLN A 84 7.53 8.54 0.87
C GLN A 84 7.49 8.52 2.41
N LEU A 85 7.35 7.34 3.03
CA LEU A 85 7.41 7.23 4.49
C LEU A 85 8.79 7.62 5.05
N TRP A 86 9.85 7.30 4.32
CA TRP A 86 11.21 7.68 4.69
C TRP A 86 11.36 9.20 4.73
N ASP A 87 10.87 9.89 3.70
CA ASP A 87 10.87 11.35 3.63
C ASP A 87 10.05 11.98 4.77
N LEU A 88 8.87 11.42 5.08
CA LEU A 88 8.05 11.88 6.20
C LEU A 88 8.75 11.71 7.56
N ILE A 89 9.47 10.60 7.75
CA ILE A 89 10.26 10.37 8.97
C ILE A 89 11.41 11.36 9.07
N LEU A 90 12.10 11.65 7.96
CA LEU A 90 13.20 12.62 7.94
C LEU A 90 12.74 14.05 8.17
N ALA A 91 11.52 14.40 7.74
CA ALA A 91 10.94 15.72 7.96
C ALA A 91 10.65 16.00 9.45
N ASP A 92 10.53 14.95 10.28
CA ASP A 92 10.35 15.03 11.73
C ASP A 92 9.15 15.88 12.18
N LYS A 93 8.07 15.82 11.40
CA LYS A 93 6.81 16.57 11.66
C LYS A 93 5.69 15.73 12.27
N HIS A 94 5.87 14.40 12.29
CA HIS A 94 4.86 13.44 12.69
C HIS A 94 5.35 12.58 13.84
N SER A 95 4.46 12.29 14.78
CA SER A 95 4.67 11.24 15.77
C SER A 95 4.67 9.86 15.12
N ASP A 96 5.26 8.88 15.81
CA ASP A 96 5.28 7.49 15.33
C ASP A 96 3.87 6.92 15.16
N LYS A 97 2.91 7.39 15.98
CA LYS A 97 1.51 7.00 15.86
C LYS A 97 0.86 7.56 14.59
N GLU A 98 1.12 8.83 14.26
CA GLU A 98 0.63 9.44 13.01
C GLU A 98 1.23 8.76 11.78
N LEU A 99 2.54 8.50 11.78
CA LEU A 99 3.22 7.76 10.72
C LEU A 99 2.64 6.34 10.55
N SER A 100 2.35 5.66 11.66
CA SER A 100 1.73 4.33 11.64
C SER A 100 0.32 4.36 11.05
N TYR A 101 -0.45 5.41 11.35
CA TYR A 101 -1.78 5.61 10.77
C TYR A 101 -1.70 5.92 9.27
N ILE A 102 -0.77 6.78 8.85
CA ILE A 102 -0.51 7.08 7.43
C ILE A 102 -0.14 5.79 6.68
N LEU A 103 0.79 4.98 7.21
CA LEU A 103 1.15 3.69 6.63
C LEU A 103 -0.08 2.76 6.54
N LYS A 104 -0.82 2.55 7.63
CA LYS A 104 -2.00 1.69 7.67
C LYS A 104 -3.05 2.06 6.61
N ARG A 105 -3.31 3.36 6.41
CA ARG A 105 -4.29 3.84 5.43
C ARG A 105 -3.89 3.49 3.99
N ASN A 106 -2.59 3.56 3.70
CA ASN A 106 -2.05 3.37 2.35
C ASN A 106 -1.69 1.91 2.04
N LEU A 107 -1.79 1.00 3.02
CA LEU A 107 -1.66 -0.43 2.80
C LEU A 107 -2.94 -1.02 2.20
N GLY A 108 -2.77 -1.79 1.14
CA GLY A 108 -3.87 -2.51 0.51
C GLY A 108 -3.39 -3.37 -0.65
N VAL A 109 -3.98 -4.56 -0.77
CA VAL A 109 -3.87 -5.39 -1.97
C VAL A 109 -5.25 -5.60 -2.60
N ALA A 110 -5.26 -5.68 -3.92
CA ALA A 110 -6.43 -5.98 -4.70
C ALA A 110 -6.13 -7.10 -5.70
N TYR A 111 -7.16 -7.82 -6.10
CA TYR A 111 -7.07 -8.69 -7.27
C TYR A 111 -7.58 -7.97 -8.50
N ILE A 112 -6.73 -7.89 -9.53
CA ILE A 112 -7.05 -7.29 -10.83
C ILE A 112 -6.82 -8.33 -11.93
N SER A 113 -7.33 -8.07 -13.13
CA SER A 113 -7.02 -8.92 -14.29
C SER A 113 -5.60 -8.69 -14.77
N TYR A 114 -5.04 -9.66 -15.50
CA TYR A 114 -3.74 -9.49 -16.14
C TYR A 114 -3.70 -8.27 -17.07
N GLU A 115 -4.74 -8.03 -17.86
CA GLU A 115 -4.82 -6.87 -18.76
C GLU A 115 -4.83 -5.54 -17.98
N GLU A 116 -5.52 -5.48 -16.85
CA GLU A 116 -5.50 -4.32 -15.97
C GLU A 116 -4.11 -4.06 -15.38
N SER A 117 -3.37 -5.13 -15.01
CA SER A 117 -1.99 -5.00 -14.53
C SER A 117 -1.07 -4.40 -15.61
N LEU A 118 -1.31 -4.69 -16.89
CA LEU A 118 -0.53 -4.12 -17.99
C LEU A 118 -0.79 -2.62 -18.16
N LYS A 119 -2.00 -2.12 -17.88
CA LYS A 119 -2.30 -0.67 -17.94
C LYS A 119 -1.44 0.13 -16.96
N LEU A 120 -1.15 -0.43 -15.79
CA LEU A 120 -0.24 0.15 -14.79
C LEU A 120 1.23 0.13 -15.25
N ASP A 121 1.64 -0.88 -16.02
CA ASP A 121 3.02 -1.08 -16.52
C ASP A 121 3.34 -0.35 -17.83
N THR A 122 2.41 0.45 -18.35
CA THR A 122 2.70 1.24 -19.56
C THR A 122 3.67 2.38 -19.25
N LYS A 123 4.55 2.71 -20.21
CA LYS A 123 5.42 3.90 -20.09
C LYS A 123 4.61 5.19 -19.99
N GLU A 124 3.41 5.21 -20.56
CA GLU A 124 2.51 6.36 -20.58
C GLU A 124 1.88 6.60 -19.21
N SER A 125 1.46 5.55 -18.49
CA SER A 125 0.95 5.71 -17.12
C SER A 125 2.09 5.86 -16.10
N GLY A 126 3.15 5.06 -16.22
CA GLY A 126 4.26 5.03 -15.26
C GLY A 126 3.85 4.60 -13.85
N LEU A 127 2.63 4.06 -13.67
CA LEU A 127 2.02 3.82 -12.36
C LEU A 127 2.43 2.51 -11.73
N LYS A 128 3.12 1.61 -12.42
CA LYS A 128 3.60 0.34 -11.83
C LYS A 128 4.39 0.54 -10.55
N ILE A 129 5.21 1.59 -10.50
CA ILE A 129 6.05 1.92 -9.33
C ILE A 129 5.75 3.28 -8.73
N ASN A 130 4.78 4.03 -9.26
CA ASN A 130 4.47 5.40 -8.83
C ASN A 130 2.98 5.58 -8.53
N MET A 131 2.68 6.69 -7.87
CA MET A 131 1.34 7.26 -7.76
C MET A 131 1.13 8.35 -8.82
N PRO A 132 -0.11 8.81 -9.08
CA PRO A 132 -0.38 9.93 -9.98
C PRO A 132 0.42 11.19 -9.61
N ALA A 133 0.73 12.02 -10.60
CA ALA A 133 1.50 13.24 -10.38
C ALA A 133 0.82 14.17 -9.36
N GLY A 134 1.59 14.64 -8.37
CA GLY A 134 1.09 15.50 -7.31
C GLY A 134 0.35 14.78 -6.18
N TRP A 135 0.22 13.45 -6.25
CA TRP A 135 -0.42 12.66 -5.19
C TRP A 135 0.37 12.72 -3.88
N ASN A 136 -0.33 12.94 -2.78
CA ASN A 136 0.21 13.13 -1.45
C ASN A 136 -0.18 11.99 -0.50
N LEU A 137 0.84 11.32 0.05
CA LEU A 137 0.71 10.18 0.96
C LEU A 137 -0.16 10.45 2.19
N GLU A 138 -0.18 11.68 2.68
CA GLU A 138 -0.87 12.08 3.91
C GLU A 138 -2.34 12.40 3.69
N ILE A 139 -2.76 12.77 2.48
CA ILE A 139 -4.12 13.29 2.26
C ILE A 139 -4.87 12.67 1.10
N ASP A 140 -4.21 12.12 0.09
CA ASP A 140 -4.87 11.63 -1.13
C ASP A 140 -5.31 10.17 -1.02
N ASP A 141 -6.17 9.73 -1.95
CA ASP A 141 -6.81 8.42 -1.87
C ASP A 141 -5.87 7.37 -2.43
N PRO A 142 -5.57 6.28 -1.70
CA PRO A 142 -4.82 5.16 -2.27
C PRO A 142 -5.39 4.65 -3.60
N LEU A 143 -6.72 4.70 -3.79
CA LEU A 143 -7.37 4.23 -5.02
C LEU A 143 -7.07 5.08 -6.25
N ASP A 144 -6.55 6.30 -6.10
CA ASP A 144 -6.34 7.21 -7.23
C ASP A 144 -5.43 6.62 -8.30
N ARG A 145 -4.48 5.76 -7.92
CA ARG A 145 -3.64 5.01 -8.86
C ARG A 145 -4.44 4.08 -9.76
N LEU A 146 -5.38 3.31 -9.20
CA LEU A 146 -6.21 2.38 -9.96
C LEU A 146 -7.22 3.15 -10.83
N LYS A 147 -7.82 4.21 -10.27
CA LYS A 147 -8.76 5.09 -11.00
C LYS A 147 -8.11 5.77 -12.19
N ALA A 148 -6.85 6.17 -12.09
CA ALA A 148 -6.10 6.84 -13.16
C ALA A 148 -5.98 6.00 -14.45
N VAL A 149 -6.11 4.67 -14.35
CA VAL A 149 -6.10 3.75 -15.51
C VAL A 149 -7.45 3.05 -15.73
N GLY A 150 -8.51 3.57 -15.12
CA GLY A 150 -9.88 3.08 -15.29
C GLY A 150 -10.17 1.72 -14.62
N ILE A 151 -9.40 1.34 -13.61
CA ILE A 151 -9.67 0.13 -12.81
C ILE A 151 -10.64 0.51 -11.69
N VAL A 152 -11.80 -0.15 -11.67
CA VAL A 152 -12.84 0.03 -10.64
C VAL A 152 -12.77 -1.13 -9.67
N LEU A 153 -12.61 -0.84 -8.37
CA LEU A 153 -12.58 -1.85 -7.32
C LEU A 153 -13.99 -2.10 -6.76
N VAL A 154 -14.33 -3.35 -6.49
CA VAL A 154 -15.59 -3.77 -5.87
C VAL A 154 -15.34 -4.61 -4.63
N ASN A 155 -16.27 -4.53 -3.67
CA ASN A 155 -16.27 -5.38 -2.48
C ASN A 155 -16.83 -6.79 -2.79
N GLU A 156 -17.00 -7.61 -1.75
CA GLU A 156 -17.50 -8.99 -1.89
C GLU A 156 -18.93 -9.05 -2.46
N ASP A 157 -19.73 -8.02 -2.20
CA ASP A 157 -21.10 -7.87 -2.70
C ASP A 157 -21.17 -7.26 -4.11
N GLY A 158 -20.02 -7.02 -4.75
CA GLY A 158 -19.95 -6.40 -6.08
C GLY A 158 -20.22 -4.90 -6.09
N GLN A 159 -20.28 -4.25 -4.92
CA GLN A 159 -20.48 -2.81 -4.81
C GLN A 159 -19.16 -2.07 -5.00
N GLU A 160 -19.21 -0.99 -5.79
CA GLU A 160 -18.04 -0.16 -6.06
C GLU A 160 -17.49 0.50 -4.80
N ILE A 161 -16.18 0.37 -4.61
CA ILE A 161 -15.42 1.03 -3.56
C ILE A 161 -14.94 2.37 -4.09
N LYS A 162 -15.59 3.45 -3.64
CA LYS A 162 -15.29 4.81 -4.10
C LYS A 162 -14.06 5.42 -3.44
N THR A 163 -13.74 5.02 -2.21
CA THR A 163 -12.60 5.55 -1.46
C THR A 163 -12.04 4.52 -0.47
N LEU A 164 -10.73 4.62 -0.20
CA LEU A 164 -10.06 3.91 0.90
C LEU A 164 -9.60 4.84 2.03
N LYS A 165 -9.98 6.12 1.99
CA LYS A 165 -9.75 7.07 3.09
C LYS A 165 -10.63 6.75 4.30
#